data_AF-A0A1C5J3U3-F1
#
_entry.id   AF-A0A1C5J3U3-F1
#
_cell.length_a   1.000
_cell.length_b   1.000
_cell.length_c   1.000
_cell.angle_alpha   90.00
_cell.angle_beta   90.00
_cell.angle_gamma   90.00
#
_symmetry.space_group_name_H-M   'P 1'
#
loop_
_entity.id
_entity.type
_entity.pdbx_description
1 polymer ?
#
loop_
_entity_poly.entity_id
_entity_poly.type
_entity_poly.pdbx_seq_one_letter_code
_entity_poly.pdbx_strand_id
1 'polypeptide(L)'
;MSGGEDRVDKFLQKVVEELLKKLLTWIVPRVLRSTPHPAPPDCPRCGGYGVARWAPAPATTVYVLALLTFAGGFTAIVLGVPVVVLLVAFGVRDAWTGDLTAALPEVATPLILVAPVAVAVAGAAGMAWYHSFPPRLCRRCGGRWPRRDRAEYLRMVRSVIFACRCGQRLRAPGTPAGVRVRCPRCGAERAAPIVDGTRRTPFRSRRR
;
A
#
# COMPACT_ATOMS: atom_id res chain seq x y z
N MET A 1 -20.05 -32.62 -33.23
CA MET A 1 -19.05 -32.58 -32.13
C MET A 1 -18.92 -31.20 -31.46
N SER A 2 -19.66 -30.15 -31.84
CA SER A 2 -19.45 -28.79 -31.26
C SER A 2 -19.97 -28.57 -29.83
N GLY A 3 -20.80 -29.45 -29.28
CA GLY A 3 -21.33 -29.27 -27.92
C GLY A 3 -20.30 -29.45 -26.78
N GLY A 4 -19.12 -30.01 -27.09
CA GLY A 4 -18.03 -30.14 -26.13
C GLY A 4 -17.29 -28.82 -25.87
N GLU A 5 -17.03 -28.05 -26.92
CA GLU A 5 -16.30 -26.77 -26.87
C GLU A 5 -17.05 -25.72 -26.04
N ASP A 6 -18.35 -25.55 -26.30
CA ASP A 6 -19.20 -24.60 -25.56
C ASP A 6 -19.22 -24.85 -24.04
N ARG A 7 -19.04 -26.11 -23.62
CA ARG A 7 -19.03 -26.47 -22.19
C ARG A 7 -17.69 -26.11 -21.55
N VAL A 8 -16.59 -26.27 -22.27
CA VAL A 8 -15.24 -25.93 -21.79
C VAL A 8 -15.10 -24.41 -21.66
N ASP A 9 -15.57 -23.64 -22.64
CA ASP A 9 -15.48 -22.18 -22.63
C ASP A 9 -16.30 -21.56 -21.50
N LYS A 10 -17.54 -22.03 -21.29
CA LYS A 10 -18.38 -21.60 -20.16
C LYS A 10 -17.74 -21.92 -18.82
N PHE A 11 -17.05 -23.06 -18.71
CA PHE A 11 -16.35 -23.43 -17.50
C PHE A 11 -15.16 -22.51 -17.24
N LEU A 12 -14.32 -22.28 -18.25
CA LEU A 12 -13.16 -21.38 -18.15
C LEU A 12 -13.58 -19.96 -17.77
N GLN A 13 -14.60 -19.43 -18.42
CA GLN A 13 -15.12 -18.10 -18.12
C GLN A 13 -15.57 -17.97 -16.65
N LYS A 14 -16.30 -18.98 -16.15
CA LYS A 14 -16.77 -19.01 -14.76
C LYS A 14 -15.63 -19.11 -13.74
N VAL A 15 -14.59 -19.89 -14.08
CA VAL A 15 -13.39 -19.99 -13.25
C VAL A 15 -12.65 -18.66 -13.19
N VAL A 16 -12.47 -17.99 -14.33
CA VAL A 16 -11.80 -16.67 -14.41
C VAL A 16 -12.57 -15.61 -13.60
N GLU A 17 -13.89 -15.58 -13.70
CA GLU A 17 -14.73 -14.64 -12.97
C GLU A 17 -14.61 -14.80 -11.44
N GLU A 18 -14.70 -16.05 -10.94
CA GLU A 18 -14.55 -16.33 -9.51
C GLU A 18 -13.13 -16.05 -9.00
N LEU A 19 -12.10 -16.34 -9.82
CA LEU A 19 -10.71 -16.00 -9.49
C LEU A 19 -10.51 -14.49 -9.39
N LEU A 20 -11.01 -13.72 -10.36
CA LEU A 20 -10.91 -12.26 -10.38
C LEU A 20 -11.62 -11.65 -9.18
N LYS A 21 -12.81 -12.15 -8.84
CA LYS A 21 -13.59 -11.72 -7.67
C LYS A 21 -12.85 -12.00 -6.36
N LYS A 22 -12.29 -13.19 -6.18
CA LYS A 22 -11.48 -13.53 -5.00
C LYS A 22 -10.20 -12.70 -4.91
N LEU A 23 -9.55 -12.46 -6.05
CA LEU A 23 -8.35 -11.63 -6.12
C LEU A 23 -8.67 -10.18 -5.70
N LEU A 24 -9.72 -9.57 -6.26
CA LEU A 24 -10.13 -8.20 -5.93
C LEU A 24 -10.53 -8.07 -4.46
N THR A 25 -11.38 -8.96 -3.95
CA THR A 25 -11.82 -8.93 -2.55
C THR A 25 -10.66 -9.11 -1.56
N TRP A 26 -9.58 -9.77 -1.96
CA TRP A 26 -8.38 -9.94 -1.15
C TRP A 26 -7.38 -8.79 -1.27
N ILE A 27 -7.14 -8.28 -2.49
CA ILE A 27 -6.18 -7.20 -2.77
C ILE A 27 -6.69 -5.85 -2.26
N VAL A 28 -7.93 -5.49 -2.56
CA VAL A 28 -8.51 -4.17 -2.24
C VAL A 28 -8.34 -3.78 -0.77
N PRO A 29 -8.75 -4.59 0.23
CA PRO A 29 -8.58 -4.19 1.63
C PRO A 29 -7.12 -4.15 2.08
N ARG A 30 -6.22 -4.95 1.47
CA ARG A 30 -4.78 -4.87 1.78
C ARG A 30 -4.18 -3.58 1.24
N VAL A 31 -4.48 -3.23 -0.01
CA VAL A 31 -3.97 -2.02 -0.66
C VAL A 31 -4.48 -0.78 0.06
N LEU A 32 -5.79 -0.70 0.33
CA LEU A 32 -6.41 0.43 1.04
C LEU A 32 -5.90 0.60 2.48
N ARG A 33 -5.58 -0.49 3.19
CA ARG A 33 -4.95 -0.41 4.52
C ARG A 33 -3.45 -0.09 4.46
N SER A 34 -2.80 -0.44 3.36
CA SER A 34 -1.36 -0.28 3.20
C SER A 34 -0.94 1.12 2.84
N THR A 35 -1.83 1.96 2.29
CA THR A 35 -1.63 3.40 2.16
C THR A 35 -1.71 4.01 3.54
N PRO A 36 -0.57 4.25 4.22
CA PRO A 36 -0.61 4.95 5.47
C PRO A 36 -1.02 6.36 5.07
N HIS A 37 -2.06 6.90 5.67
CA HIS A 37 -2.17 8.35 5.78
C HIS A 37 -1.44 8.69 7.08
N PRO A 38 -0.09 8.88 7.05
CA PRO A 38 0.65 9.25 8.25
C PRO A 38 0.27 10.64 8.74
N ALA A 39 -0.49 11.41 7.95
CA ALA A 39 -1.00 12.69 8.40
C ALA A 39 -2.17 12.49 9.37
N PRO A 40 -2.11 13.07 10.59
CA PRO A 40 -3.34 13.21 11.36
C PRO A 40 -4.36 13.93 10.48
N PRO A 41 -5.60 13.39 10.37
CA PRO A 41 -6.62 13.93 9.47
C PRO A 41 -6.98 15.37 9.83
N ASP A 42 -6.72 15.76 11.07
CA ASP A 42 -7.18 17.00 11.65
C ASP A 42 -6.06 18.05 11.70
N CYS A 43 -6.40 19.27 11.31
CA CYS A 43 -5.52 20.42 11.48
C CYS A 43 -5.19 20.64 12.97
N PRO A 44 -3.91 20.77 13.37
CA PRO A 44 -3.54 20.96 14.78
C PRO A 44 -4.06 22.29 15.36
N ARG A 45 -4.45 23.25 14.52
CA ARG A 45 -5.04 24.52 14.95
C ARG A 45 -6.55 24.48 15.11
N CYS A 46 -7.28 23.87 14.17
CA CYS A 46 -8.74 23.99 14.12
C CYS A 46 -9.50 22.66 14.17
N GLY A 47 -8.80 21.52 14.20
CA GLY A 47 -9.43 20.20 14.15
C GLY A 47 -10.14 19.86 12.84
N GLY A 48 -10.08 20.73 11.83
CA GLY A 48 -10.80 20.54 10.57
C GLY A 48 -10.08 19.63 9.56
N TYR A 49 -10.87 18.85 8.82
CA TYR A 49 -10.44 18.11 7.63
C TYR A 49 -10.39 19.05 6.43
N GLY A 50 -9.25 19.12 5.73
CA GLY A 50 -9.09 20.01 4.58
C GLY A 50 -7.65 20.45 4.43
N VAL A 51 -6.86 19.65 3.74
CA VAL A 51 -5.43 19.87 3.57
C VAL A 51 -5.13 20.16 2.10
N ALA A 52 -4.73 21.39 1.81
CA ALA A 52 -4.05 21.71 0.57
C ALA A 52 -2.62 21.17 0.70
N ARG A 53 -2.35 20.03 0.06
CA ARG A 53 -1.00 19.49 -0.01
C ARG A 53 -0.17 20.45 -0.84
N TRP A 54 0.91 20.94 -0.25
CA TRP A 54 1.91 21.67 -1.00
C TRP A 54 3.06 20.72 -1.24
N ALA A 55 3.47 20.62 -2.49
CA ALA A 55 4.72 20.01 -2.88
C ALA A 55 5.52 21.10 -3.63
N PRO A 56 6.85 21.12 -3.50
CA PRO A 56 7.65 21.95 -4.39
C PRO A 56 7.34 21.56 -5.84
N ALA A 57 7.37 22.52 -6.76
CA ALA A 57 7.13 22.28 -8.20
C ALA A 57 7.78 20.98 -8.73
N PRO A 58 9.07 20.68 -8.45
CA PRO A 58 9.67 19.42 -8.89
C PRO A 58 9.01 18.17 -8.32
N ALA A 59 8.53 18.20 -7.07
CA ALA A 59 7.84 17.05 -6.48
C ALA A 59 6.45 16.83 -7.10
N THR A 60 5.76 17.89 -7.52
CA THR A 60 4.52 17.76 -8.30
C THR A 60 4.80 17.10 -9.66
N THR A 61 5.89 17.49 -10.34
CA THR A 61 6.31 16.84 -11.59
C THR A 61 6.60 15.36 -11.38
N VAL A 62 7.34 15.01 -10.32
CA VAL A 62 7.62 13.60 -9.95
C VAL A 62 6.33 12.83 -9.68
N TYR A 63 5.33 13.45 -9.05
CA TYR A 63 4.03 12.81 -8.82
C TYR A 63 3.28 12.54 -10.12
N VAL A 64 3.21 13.52 -11.02
CA VAL A 64 2.53 13.34 -12.31
C VAL A 64 3.22 12.25 -13.12
N LEU A 65 4.56 12.25 -13.19
CA LEU A 65 5.31 11.18 -13.84
C LEU A 65 5.05 9.83 -13.19
N ALA A 66 5.14 9.73 -11.86
CA ALA A 66 4.87 8.50 -11.13
C ALA A 66 3.44 7.97 -11.32
N LEU A 67 2.45 8.87 -11.39
CA LEU A 67 1.06 8.54 -11.68
C LEU A 67 0.90 7.98 -13.09
N LEU A 68 1.52 8.62 -14.09
CA LEU A 68 1.51 8.15 -15.48
C LEU A 68 2.23 6.80 -15.62
N THR A 69 3.38 6.64 -14.98
CA THR A 69 4.13 5.37 -14.93
C THR A 69 3.29 4.27 -14.28
N PHE A 70 2.65 4.56 -13.14
CA PHE A 70 1.75 3.62 -12.48
C PHE A 70 0.57 3.24 -13.38
N ALA A 71 -0.12 4.23 -13.98
CA ALA A 71 -1.25 4.00 -14.84
C ALA A 71 -0.87 3.16 -16.07
N GLY A 72 0.28 3.45 -16.69
CA GLY A 72 0.81 2.67 -17.82
C GLY A 72 1.12 1.22 -17.42
N GLY A 73 1.87 1.00 -16.34
CA GLY A 73 2.19 -0.34 -15.85
C GLY A 73 0.93 -1.11 -15.45
N PHE A 74 0.00 -0.47 -14.73
CA PHE A 74 -1.27 -1.06 -14.32
C PHE A 74 -2.14 -1.45 -15.52
N THR A 75 -2.25 -0.57 -16.52
CA THR A 75 -3.01 -0.85 -17.75
C THR A 75 -2.40 -2.04 -18.50
N ALA A 76 -1.07 -2.10 -18.61
CA ALA A 76 -0.39 -3.22 -19.23
C ALA A 76 -0.62 -4.55 -18.47
N ILE A 77 -0.69 -4.53 -17.13
CA ILE A 77 -1.07 -5.71 -16.34
C ILE A 77 -2.52 -6.12 -16.61
N VAL A 78 -3.47 -5.18 -16.55
CA VAL A 78 -4.90 -5.48 -16.74
C VAL A 78 -5.17 -6.06 -18.12
N LEU A 79 -4.53 -5.54 -19.16
CA LEU A 79 -4.67 -6.05 -20.53
C LEU A 79 -3.81 -7.29 -20.80
N GLY A 80 -2.64 -7.39 -20.17
CA GLY A 80 -1.70 -8.49 -20.38
C GLY A 80 -2.09 -9.78 -19.66
N VAL A 81 -2.68 -9.71 -18.46
CA VAL A 81 -3.07 -10.89 -17.68
C VAL A 81 -4.01 -11.83 -18.46
N PRO A 82 -5.10 -11.37 -19.10
CA PRO A 82 -5.95 -12.24 -19.91
C PRO A 82 -5.19 -12.94 -21.03
N VAL A 83 -4.29 -12.24 -21.72
CA VAL A 83 -3.47 -12.80 -22.81
C VAL A 83 -2.55 -13.89 -22.27
N VAL A 84 -1.86 -13.64 -21.16
CA VAL A 84 -1.00 -14.63 -20.52
C VAL A 84 -1.79 -15.85 -20.04
N VAL A 85 -2.97 -15.66 -19.47
CA VAL A 85 -3.83 -16.77 -19.03
C VAL A 85 -4.25 -17.63 -20.22
N LEU A 86 -4.61 -17.02 -21.34
CA LEU A 86 -4.96 -17.76 -22.56
C LEU A 86 -3.76 -18.55 -23.09
N LEU A 87 -2.59 -17.92 -23.20
CA LEU A 87 -1.36 -18.58 -23.66
C LEU A 87 -0.97 -19.75 -22.74
N VAL A 88 -1.01 -19.58 -21.43
CA VAL A 88 -0.75 -20.70 -20.50
C VAL A 88 -1.79 -21.81 -20.65
N ALA A 89 -3.06 -21.48 -20.90
CA ALA A 89 -4.11 -22.48 -21.11
C ALA A 89 -3.88 -23.31 -22.39
N PHE A 90 -3.47 -22.67 -23.49
CA PHE A 90 -3.07 -23.37 -24.71
C PHE A 90 -1.86 -24.28 -24.46
N GLY A 91 -0.86 -23.80 -23.74
CA GLY A 91 0.37 -24.57 -23.52
C GLY A 91 0.14 -25.78 -22.64
N VAL A 92 -0.75 -25.66 -21.65
CA VAL A 92 -1.20 -26.80 -20.84
C VAL A 92 -1.96 -27.82 -21.69
N ARG A 93 -2.81 -27.35 -22.62
CA ARG A 93 -3.54 -28.22 -23.56
C ARG A 93 -2.56 -28.97 -24.46
N ASP A 94 -1.56 -28.30 -25.03
CA ASP A 94 -0.58 -28.92 -25.92
C ASP A 94 0.32 -29.90 -25.17
N ALA A 95 0.75 -29.56 -23.94
CA ALA A 95 1.47 -30.48 -23.07
C ALA A 95 0.68 -31.77 -22.80
N TRP A 96 -0.65 -31.69 -22.66
CA TRP A 96 -1.51 -32.87 -22.49
C TRP A 96 -1.59 -33.74 -23.74
N THR A 97 -1.34 -33.18 -24.93
CA THR A 97 -1.29 -33.95 -26.19
C THR A 97 0.05 -34.65 -26.44
N GLY A 98 1.02 -34.48 -25.53
CA GLY A 98 2.32 -35.17 -25.56
C GLY A 98 3.48 -34.34 -26.11
N ASP A 99 3.26 -33.10 -26.54
CA ASP A 99 4.33 -32.21 -27.02
C ASP A 99 4.78 -31.22 -25.95
N LEU A 100 5.63 -31.71 -25.04
CA LEU A 100 6.23 -30.90 -23.97
C LEU A 100 7.15 -29.79 -24.49
N THR A 101 7.74 -29.96 -25.68
CA THR A 101 8.64 -28.98 -26.29
C THR A 101 7.88 -27.79 -26.85
N ALA A 102 6.70 -28.01 -27.43
CA ALA A 102 5.81 -26.94 -27.88
C ALA A 102 5.25 -26.12 -26.71
N ALA A 103 5.01 -26.76 -25.55
CA ALA A 103 4.43 -26.10 -24.37
C ALA A 103 5.40 -25.17 -23.62
N LEU A 104 6.71 -25.34 -23.78
CA LEU A 104 7.76 -24.65 -23.01
C LEU A 104 7.75 -23.11 -23.12
N PRO A 105 7.67 -22.50 -24.32
CA PRO A 105 7.54 -21.04 -24.45
C PRO A 105 6.25 -20.51 -23.80
N GLU A 106 5.17 -21.28 -23.88
CA GLU A 106 3.87 -20.87 -23.33
C GLU A 106 3.85 -20.86 -21.80
N VAL A 107 4.55 -21.80 -21.17
CA VAL A 107 4.77 -21.82 -19.71
C VAL A 107 5.69 -20.69 -19.24
N ALA A 108 6.60 -20.20 -20.09
CA ALA A 108 7.47 -19.05 -19.78
C ALA A 108 6.77 -17.68 -19.95
N THR A 109 5.65 -17.63 -20.64
CA THR A 109 4.86 -16.41 -20.93
C THR A 109 4.55 -15.52 -19.72
N PRO A 110 4.28 -16.03 -18.51
CA PRO A 110 4.08 -15.19 -17.33
C PRO A 110 5.24 -14.23 -17.02
N LEU A 111 6.46 -14.54 -17.47
CA LEU A 111 7.61 -13.66 -17.33
C LEU A 111 7.43 -12.32 -18.06
N ILE A 112 6.59 -12.26 -19.09
CA ILE A 112 6.26 -11.02 -19.81
C ILE A 112 5.60 -9.99 -18.85
N LEU A 113 4.92 -10.45 -17.79
CA LEU A 113 4.30 -9.56 -16.81
C LEU A 113 5.28 -8.96 -15.79
N VAL A 114 6.52 -9.44 -15.73
CA VAL A 114 7.52 -8.93 -14.76
C VAL A 114 7.81 -7.44 -15.00
N ALA A 115 8.00 -7.04 -16.26
CA ALA A 115 8.26 -5.65 -16.63
C ALA A 115 7.10 -4.69 -16.25
N PRO A 116 5.83 -4.92 -16.65
CA PRO A 116 4.74 -4.02 -16.28
C PRO A 116 4.44 -4.01 -14.78
N VAL A 117 4.65 -5.13 -14.08
CA VAL A 117 4.60 -5.17 -12.60
C VAL A 117 5.68 -4.28 -11.99
N ALA A 118 6.92 -4.37 -12.45
CA ALA A 118 8.01 -3.53 -11.96
C ALA A 118 7.72 -2.03 -12.22
N VAL A 119 7.21 -1.69 -13.39
CA VAL A 119 6.80 -0.32 -13.76
C VAL A 119 5.68 0.20 -12.85
N ALA A 120 4.65 -0.61 -12.61
CA ALA A 120 3.56 -0.24 -11.70
C ALA A 120 4.08 -0.03 -10.26
N VAL A 121 4.94 -0.91 -9.76
CA VAL A 121 5.55 -0.78 -8.42
C VAL A 121 6.40 0.50 -8.32
N ALA A 122 7.18 0.82 -9.35
CA ALA A 122 7.98 2.05 -9.39
C ALA A 122 7.09 3.31 -9.35
N GLY A 123 6.01 3.35 -10.14
CA GLY A 123 5.03 4.44 -10.11
C GLY A 123 4.35 4.57 -8.75
N ALA A 124 3.96 3.45 -8.12
CA ALA A 124 3.39 3.44 -6.78
C ALA A 124 4.36 3.98 -5.72
N ALA A 125 5.65 3.63 -5.80
CA ALA A 125 6.68 4.14 -4.92
C ALA A 125 6.87 5.67 -5.08
N GLY A 126 6.83 6.19 -6.30
CA GLY A 126 6.89 7.63 -6.58
C GLY A 126 5.69 8.40 -6.00
N MET A 127 4.47 7.85 -6.15
CA MET A 127 3.27 8.42 -5.51
C MET A 127 3.35 8.37 -3.98
N ALA A 128 3.83 7.27 -3.40
CA ALA A 128 4.02 7.16 -1.96
C ALA A 128 5.06 8.16 -1.43
N TRP A 129 6.14 8.38 -2.17
CA TRP A 129 7.13 9.42 -1.86
C TRP A 129 6.50 10.81 -1.88
N TYR A 130 5.68 11.14 -2.87
CA TYR A 130 4.93 12.41 -2.93
C TYR A 130 3.96 12.57 -1.74
N HIS A 131 3.25 11.51 -1.37
CA HIS A 131 2.33 11.56 -0.24
C HIS A 131 3.02 11.68 1.12
N SER A 132 4.35 11.52 1.18
CA SER A 132 5.13 11.74 2.40
C SER A 132 5.39 13.21 2.72
N PHE A 133 5.11 14.14 1.79
CA PHE A 133 5.23 15.58 2.07
C PHE A 133 4.06 16.09 2.92
N PRO A 134 4.33 16.83 4.00
CA PRO A 134 3.29 17.37 4.86
C PRO A 134 2.47 18.45 4.14
N PRO A 135 1.18 18.59 4.45
CA PRO A 135 0.38 19.70 3.94
C PRO A 135 0.93 21.03 4.47
N ARG A 136 0.84 22.12 3.69
CA ARG A 136 1.29 23.45 4.14
C ARG A 136 0.18 24.32 4.71
N LEU A 137 -1.05 24.16 4.23
CA LEU A 137 -2.17 25.04 4.57
C LEU A 137 -3.40 24.21 4.88
N CYS A 138 -4.06 24.54 5.99
CA CYS A 138 -5.41 24.09 6.25
C CYS A 138 -6.39 24.93 5.42
N ARG A 139 -7.20 24.29 4.56
CA ARG A 139 -8.24 24.99 3.78
C ARG A 139 -9.33 25.59 4.67
N ARG A 140 -9.55 25.03 5.87
CA ARG A 140 -10.61 25.49 6.79
C ARG A 140 -10.23 26.78 7.53
N CYS A 141 -9.05 26.82 8.14
CA CYS A 141 -8.63 27.97 8.96
C CYS A 141 -7.53 28.84 8.34
N GLY A 142 -7.04 28.51 7.14
CA GLY A 142 -5.87 29.17 6.53
C GLY A 142 -4.56 28.95 7.30
N GLY A 143 -4.59 28.20 8.40
CA GLY A 143 -3.46 27.95 9.26
C GLY A 143 -2.33 27.29 8.49
N ARG A 144 -1.13 27.88 8.58
CA ARG A 144 0.09 27.25 8.09
C ARG A 144 0.44 26.09 9.01
N TRP A 145 0.60 24.91 8.41
CA TRP A 145 1.26 23.82 9.10
C TRP A 145 2.69 24.25 9.39
N PRO A 146 3.22 23.97 10.61
CA PRO A 146 4.59 24.29 10.93
C PRO A 146 5.48 23.66 9.86
N ARG A 147 6.36 24.47 9.23
CA ARG A 147 7.38 24.01 8.27
C ARG A 147 8.35 23.12 9.05
N ARG A 148 7.95 21.88 9.24
CA ARG A 148 8.80 20.84 9.79
C ARG A 148 9.46 20.18 8.61
N ASP A 149 10.78 20.02 8.71
CA ASP A 149 11.52 19.17 7.78
C ASP A 149 10.78 17.82 7.68
N ARG A 150 10.74 17.21 6.50
CA ARG A 150 10.16 15.87 6.29
C ARG A 150 10.65 14.90 7.38
N ALA A 151 11.92 15.01 7.76
CA ALA A 151 12.51 14.21 8.84
C ALA A 151 11.88 14.48 10.23
N GLU A 152 11.51 15.72 10.53
CA GLU A 152 10.85 16.10 11.79
C GLU A 152 9.37 15.66 11.80
N TYR A 153 8.68 15.81 10.67
CA TYR A 153 7.31 15.31 10.52
C TYR A 153 7.23 13.78 10.68
N LEU A 154 8.10 13.04 9.99
CA LEU A 154 8.17 11.58 10.12
C LEU A 154 8.53 11.14 11.55
N ARG A 155 9.35 11.93 12.28
CA ARG A 155 9.62 11.70 13.71
C ARG A 155 8.37 11.84 14.60
N MET A 156 7.46 12.75 14.27
CA MET A 156 6.21 12.94 15.03
C MET A 156 5.15 11.89 14.72
N VAL A 157 5.04 11.49 13.45
CA VAL A 157 4.13 10.43 13.03
C VAL A 157 4.53 9.09 13.64
N ARG A 158 5.83 8.84 13.82
CA ARG A 158 6.36 7.66 14.53
C ARG A 158 6.12 7.74 16.04
N SER A 159 4.93 8.14 16.48
CA SER A 159 4.61 8.09 17.89
C SER A 159 4.56 6.64 18.38
N VAL A 160 5.26 6.31 19.45
CA VAL A 160 5.14 5.01 20.11
C VAL A 160 3.99 5.10 21.11
N ILE A 161 3.01 4.20 20.96
CA ILE A 161 1.91 4.06 21.93
C ILE A 161 2.32 2.98 22.92
N PHE A 162 2.36 3.32 24.21
CA PHE A 162 2.65 2.38 25.29
C PHE A 162 1.67 2.58 26.45
N ALA A 163 1.52 1.56 27.28
CA ALA A 163 0.63 1.63 28.43
C ALA A 163 1.40 2.11 29.67
N CYS A 164 0.82 3.06 30.40
CA CYS A 164 1.22 3.33 31.78
C CYS A 164 0.78 2.17 32.68
N ARG A 165 1.43 1.99 33.84
CA ARG A 165 1.04 0.97 34.84
C ARG A 165 -0.41 1.13 35.33
N CYS A 166 -0.96 2.34 35.28
CA CYS A 166 -2.37 2.60 35.61
C CYS A 166 -3.36 2.23 34.49
N GLY A 167 -2.89 1.64 33.39
CA GLY A 167 -3.71 1.25 32.23
C GLY A 167 -3.93 2.37 31.20
N GLN A 168 -3.54 3.62 31.48
CA GLN A 168 -3.66 4.73 30.53
C GLN A 168 -2.72 4.53 29.33
N ARG A 169 -3.24 4.65 28.11
CA ARG A 169 -2.41 4.67 26.90
C ARG A 169 -1.73 6.02 26.76
N LEU A 170 -0.41 6.01 26.68
CA LEU A 170 0.44 7.18 26.46
C LEU A 170 1.00 7.16 25.04
N ARG A 171 1.19 8.34 24.47
CA ARG A 171 1.72 8.53 23.13
C ARG A 171 2.98 9.39 23.23
N ALA A 172 4.15 8.81 23.02
CA ALA A 172 5.41 9.55 22.96
C ALA A 172 5.80 9.84 21.51
N PRO A 173 6.45 10.98 21.21
CA PRO A 173 7.08 11.22 19.91
C PRO A 173 8.15 10.16 19.63
N GLY A 174 8.35 9.79 18.36
CA GLY A 174 9.32 8.75 17.93
C GLY A 174 10.78 9.16 17.96
N THR A 175 11.12 10.15 18.78
CA THR A 175 12.49 10.63 19.00
C THR A 175 13.26 9.67 19.93
N PRO A 176 14.61 9.73 19.96
CA PRO A 176 15.44 8.66 20.51
C PRO A 176 15.06 8.27 21.94
N ALA A 177 15.25 6.98 22.22
CA ALA A 177 15.25 6.34 23.53
C ALA A 177 15.34 7.30 24.72
N GLY A 178 14.40 7.19 25.67
CA GLY A 178 14.52 7.86 26.97
C GLY A 178 13.71 9.15 27.14
N VAL A 179 12.92 9.58 26.15
CA VAL A 179 11.96 10.68 26.36
C VAL A 179 10.98 10.29 27.48
N ARG A 180 10.94 11.10 28.53
CA ARG A 180 10.02 10.92 29.66
C ARG A 180 8.70 11.60 29.36
N VAL A 181 7.61 10.86 29.49
CA VAL A 181 6.24 11.39 29.36
C VAL A 181 5.53 11.21 30.69
N ARG A 182 4.89 12.28 31.18
CA ARG A 182 4.09 12.24 32.41
C ARG A 182 2.69 11.72 32.11
N CYS A 183 2.24 10.73 32.89
CA CYS A 183 0.90 10.19 32.74
C CYS A 183 -0.15 11.19 33.26
N PRO A 184 -1.18 11.56 32.47
CA PRO A 184 -2.21 12.50 32.92
C PRO A 184 -3.12 11.93 34.00
N ARG A 185 -3.17 10.58 34.16
CA ARG A 185 -4.06 9.93 35.12
C ARG A 185 -3.44 9.72 36.50
N CYS A 186 -2.18 9.28 36.56
CA CYS A 186 -1.50 8.98 37.83
C CYS A 186 -0.30 9.89 38.13
N GLY A 187 0.03 10.84 37.25
CA GLY A 187 1.14 11.76 37.42
C GLY A 187 2.54 11.14 37.27
N ALA A 188 2.65 9.82 37.14
CA ALA A 188 3.93 9.13 37.04
C ALA A 188 4.64 9.42 35.71
N GLU A 189 5.94 9.72 35.78
CA GLU A 189 6.81 9.81 34.60
C GLU A 189 7.19 8.42 34.11
N ARG A 190 7.13 8.21 32.80
CA ARG A 190 7.54 6.97 32.14
C ARG A 190 8.47 7.30 30.98
N ALA A 191 9.63 6.64 30.94
CA ALA A 191 10.47 6.65 29.76
C ALA A 191 9.77 5.86 28.64
N ALA A 192 9.71 6.44 27.45
CA ALA A 192 9.27 5.73 26.27
C ALA A 192 10.19 4.52 26.03
N PRO A 193 9.63 3.33 25.76
CA PRO A 193 10.45 2.15 25.50
C PRO A 193 11.30 2.36 24.25
N ILE A 194 12.53 1.86 24.29
CA ILE A 194 13.41 1.81 23.12
C ILE A 194 12.80 0.80 22.17
N VAL A 195 12.16 1.29 21.11
CA VAL A 195 11.69 0.43 20.03
C VAL A 195 12.88 0.22 19.10
N ASP A 196 13.66 -0.82 19.35
CA ASP A 196 14.59 -1.31 18.34
C ASP A 196 13.78 -1.69 17.10
N GLY A 197 13.93 -0.90 16.04
CA GLY A 197 13.11 -0.99 14.82
C GLY A 197 13.18 -2.34 14.07
N THR A 198 13.93 -3.30 14.60
CA THR A 198 14.16 -4.63 14.04
C THR A 198 13.21 -5.71 14.59
N ARG A 199 12.49 -5.49 15.70
CA ARG A 199 11.46 -6.44 16.18
C ARG A 199 10.05 -5.87 16.10
N ARG A 200 9.37 -6.11 14.98
CA ARG A 200 7.90 -6.08 14.95
C ARG A 200 7.38 -7.25 15.79
N THR A 201 7.16 -7.04 17.08
CA THR A 201 6.37 -8.01 17.87
C THR A 201 4.99 -8.12 17.23
N PRO A 202 4.53 -9.32 16.86
CA PRO A 202 3.20 -9.50 16.27
C PRO A 202 2.16 -8.96 17.25
N PHE A 203 1.31 -8.05 16.75
CA PHE A 203 0.18 -7.51 17.49
C PHE A 203 -0.77 -8.66 17.83
N ARG A 204 -0.60 -9.26 19.02
CA ARG A 204 -1.47 -10.31 19.52
C ARG A 204 -2.79 -9.65 19.90
N SER A 205 -3.73 -9.59 18.97
CA SER A 205 -5.09 -9.14 19.23
C SER A 205 -5.71 -10.09 20.26
N ARG A 206 -5.77 -9.65 21.52
CA ARG A 206 -6.61 -10.31 22.53
C ARG A 206 -8.05 -10.15 22.06
N ARG A 207 -8.63 -11.20 21.45
CA ARG A 207 -10.08 -11.33 21.32
C ARG A 207 -10.63 -11.40 22.74
N ARG A 208 -11.54 -10.47 23.06
CA ARG A 208 -12.49 -10.63 24.16
C ARG A 208 -13.77 -11.15 23.56
#